data_AF-A0A143XCC6-F1
#
_entry.id   AF-A0A143XCC6-F1
#
_cell.length_a   1.000
_cell.length_b   1.000
_cell.length_c   1.000
_cell.angle_alpha   90.00
_cell.angle_beta   90.00
_cell.angle_gamma   90.00
#
_symmetry.space_group_name_H-M   'P 1'
#
loop_
_entity.id
_entity.type
_entity.pdbx_description
1 polymer ?
#
loop_
_entity_poly.entity_id
_entity_poly.type
_entity_poly.pdbx_seq_one_letter_code
_entity_poly.pdbx_strand_id
1 'polypeptide(L)'
;MLKVKVEGYAEAKRILDELPNTMQKSMLLAALRTSARPMLQTAKNRVPVRSGRLRKQLRIVRFKDRTAPKSEVDIAVKPVFERTKKNGAVNQYYGKFIHEGTADPRIPRKKGKHLLVFTNEQGEKVFVRSVKGIKPTPYLEQAYTANSQRLIVSFGDNLARAVEKFINKNFKRVVK
;
A
#
# COMPACT_ATOMS: atom_id res chain seq x y z
N MET A 1 12.43 -16.46 27.81
CA MET A 1 11.87 -15.22 27.22
C MET A 1 10.90 -14.62 28.22
N LEU A 2 10.93 -13.29 28.38
CA LEU A 2 9.95 -12.58 29.20
C LEU A 2 8.57 -12.72 28.53
N LYS A 3 7.50 -12.90 29.32
CA LYS A 3 6.10 -12.84 28.87
C LYS A 3 5.48 -11.59 29.50
N VAL A 4 5.47 -10.48 28.78
CA VAL A 4 4.78 -9.25 29.17
C VAL A 4 3.44 -9.22 28.44
N LYS A 5 2.36 -9.02 29.19
CA LYS A 5 1.05 -8.69 28.63
C LYS A 5 0.89 -7.17 28.72
N VAL A 6 0.52 -6.52 27.61
CA VAL A 6 0.29 -5.07 27.57
C VAL A 6 -1.22 -4.84 27.52
N GLU A 7 -1.78 -4.23 28.56
CA GLU A 7 -3.23 -4.02 28.70
C GLU A 7 -3.62 -2.64 28.16
N GLY A 8 -3.70 -2.57 26.83
CA GLY A 8 -4.27 -1.43 26.12
C GLY A 8 -3.26 -0.40 25.60
N TYR A 9 -3.80 0.63 24.96
CA TYR A 9 -3.01 1.60 24.18
C TYR A 9 -2.14 2.51 25.05
N ALA A 10 -2.63 2.93 26.22
CA ALA A 10 -1.91 3.87 27.08
C ALA A 10 -0.60 3.27 27.62
N GLU A 11 -0.65 2.01 28.07
CA GLU A 11 0.52 1.27 28.53
C GLU A 11 1.51 1.02 27.39
N ALA A 12 1.00 0.60 26.23
CA ALA A 12 1.82 0.39 25.03
C ALA A 12 2.57 1.65 24.63
N LYS A 13 1.91 2.82 24.71
CA LYS A 13 2.51 4.11 24.39
C LYS A 13 3.61 4.48 25.37
N ARG A 14 3.40 4.32 26.68
CA ARG A 14 4.42 4.62 27.70
C ARG A 14 5.71 3.82 27.46
N ILE A 15 5.58 2.51 27.23
CA ILE A 15 6.74 1.66 26.93
C ILE A 15 7.40 2.08 25.60
N LEU A 16 6.60 2.44 24.59
CA LEU A 16 7.11 2.90 23.31
C LEU A 16 7.98 4.16 23.49
N ASP A 17 7.51 5.13 24.27
CA ASP A 17 8.17 6.42 24.47
C ASP A 17 9.54 6.28 25.17
N GLU A 18 9.72 5.25 26.00
CA GLU A 18 11.00 4.95 26.68
C GLU A 18 12.04 4.26 25.78
N LEU A 19 11.64 3.76 24.60
CA LEU A 19 12.51 2.96 23.75
C LEU A 19 13.28 3.79 22.72
N PRO A 20 14.46 3.32 22.26
CA PRO A 20 15.17 3.95 21.16
C PRO A 20 14.32 4.05 19.89
N ASN A 21 14.48 5.16 19.15
CA ASN A 21 13.72 5.49 17.94
C ASN A 21 13.67 4.36 16.88
N THR A 22 14.74 3.56 16.75
CA THR A 22 14.77 2.41 15.83
C THR A 22 13.78 1.32 16.23
N MET A 23 13.69 1.02 17.53
CA MET A 23 12.73 0.06 18.08
C MET A 23 11.30 0.60 17.97
N GLN A 24 11.10 1.87 18.29
CA GLN A 24 9.80 2.53 18.15
C GLN A 24 9.22 2.36 16.74
N LYS A 25 10.02 2.70 15.72
CA LYS A 25 9.61 2.56 14.32
C LYS A 25 9.29 1.14 13.92
N SER A 26 10.05 0.15 14.42
CA SER A 26 9.81 -1.25 14.12
C SER A 26 8.41 -1.70 14.60
N MET A 27 8.06 -1.31 15.83
CA MET A 27 6.77 -1.62 16.43
C MET A 27 5.63 -0.84 15.75
N LEU A 28 5.80 0.45 15.51
CA LEU A 28 4.83 1.28 14.78
C LEU A 28 4.58 0.72 13.37
N LEU A 29 5.63 0.34 12.63
CA LEU A 29 5.50 -0.31 11.32
C LEU A 29 4.71 -1.62 11.39
N ALA A 30 4.91 -2.43 12.43
CA ALA A 30 4.20 -3.68 12.60
C ALA A 30 2.71 -3.45 12.92
N ALA A 31 2.41 -2.49 13.80
CA ALA A 31 1.06 -2.09 14.16
C ALA A 31 0.31 -1.54 12.93
N LEU A 32 0.89 -0.53 12.26
CA LEU A 32 0.34 0.09 11.05
C LEU A 32 0.05 -0.94 9.95
N ARG A 33 1.01 -1.83 9.67
CA ARG A 33 0.81 -2.89 8.66
C ARG A 33 -0.32 -3.84 9.02
N THR A 34 -0.54 -4.10 10.31
CA THR A 34 -1.62 -4.98 10.75
C THR A 34 -2.96 -4.25 10.63
N SER A 35 -3.03 -3.00 11.06
CA SER A 35 -4.22 -2.15 10.94
C SER A 35 -4.64 -1.93 9.49
N ALA A 36 -3.70 -1.82 8.54
CA ALA A 36 -4.01 -1.60 7.13
C ALA A 36 -4.43 -2.88 6.35
N ARG A 37 -4.42 -4.06 6.97
CA ARG A 37 -4.83 -5.32 6.28
C ARG A 37 -6.27 -5.29 5.76
N PRO A 38 -7.28 -4.83 6.51
CA PRO A 38 -8.65 -4.76 6.02
C PRO A 38 -8.75 -3.87 4.77
N MET A 39 -8.12 -2.70 4.79
CA MET A 39 -8.04 -1.80 3.63
C MET A 39 -7.43 -2.50 2.41
N LEU A 40 -6.34 -3.24 2.57
CA LEU A 40 -5.73 -4.01 1.48
C LEU A 40 -6.69 -5.07 0.92
N GLN A 41 -7.42 -5.78 1.77
CA GLN A 41 -8.39 -6.79 1.31
C GLN A 41 -9.55 -6.16 0.57
N THR A 42 -10.10 -5.06 1.09
CA THR A 42 -11.14 -4.31 0.40
C THR A 42 -10.66 -3.78 -0.95
N ALA A 43 -9.44 -3.26 -1.04
CA ALA A 43 -8.85 -2.83 -2.31
C ALA A 43 -8.71 -3.99 -3.31
N LYS A 44 -8.31 -5.18 -2.85
CA LYS A 44 -8.24 -6.38 -3.69
C LYS A 44 -9.60 -6.85 -4.19
N ASN A 45 -10.65 -6.68 -3.39
CA ASN A 45 -12.01 -7.07 -3.76
C ASN A 45 -12.65 -6.07 -4.73
N ARG A 46 -12.27 -4.80 -4.66
CA ARG A 46 -12.83 -3.72 -5.51
C ARG A 46 -12.05 -3.47 -6.79
N VAL A 47 -10.84 -3.99 -6.91
CA VAL A 47 -10.03 -3.82 -8.12
C VAL A 47 -10.74 -4.51 -9.31
N PRO A 48 -10.86 -3.86 -10.48
CA PRO A 48 -11.36 -4.53 -11.68
C PRO A 48 -10.47 -5.71 -12.07
N VAL A 49 -11.07 -6.87 -12.35
CA VAL A 49 -10.35 -8.11 -12.64
C VAL A 49 -10.57 -8.52 -14.09
N ARG A 50 -9.55 -8.32 -14.94
CA ARG A 50 -9.48 -8.95 -16.27
C ARG A 50 -8.55 -10.16 -16.26
N SER A 51 -7.30 -9.99 -15.83
CA SER A 51 -6.30 -11.07 -15.65
C SER A 51 -5.93 -11.31 -14.18
N GLY A 52 -6.41 -10.47 -13.26
CA GLY A 52 -6.07 -10.52 -11.84
C GLY A 52 -4.63 -10.10 -11.47
N ARG A 53 -3.79 -9.72 -12.45
CA ARG A 53 -2.41 -9.27 -12.21
C ARG A 53 -2.35 -8.06 -11.26
N LEU A 54 -3.18 -7.04 -11.50
CA LEU A 54 -3.26 -5.86 -10.63
C LEU A 54 -3.65 -6.21 -9.19
N ARG A 55 -4.64 -7.09 -9.02
CA ARG A 55 -5.08 -7.57 -7.69
C ARG A 55 -3.94 -8.21 -6.89
N LYS A 56 -3.12 -9.04 -7.56
CA LYS A 56 -1.95 -9.71 -6.94
C LYS A 56 -0.85 -8.72 -6.54
N GLN A 57 -0.79 -7.56 -7.19
CA GLN A 57 0.26 -6.55 -7.00
C GLN A 57 -0.05 -5.53 -5.91
N LEU A 58 -1.29 -5.47 -5.42
CA LEU A 58 -1.64 -4.63 -4.27
C LEU A 58 -0.94 -5.13 -3.00
N ARG A 59 -0.18 -4.25 -2.35
CA ARG A 59 0.48 -4.53 -1.07
C ARG A 59 0.48 -3.30 -0.17
N ILE A 60 0.70 -3.55 1.12
CA ILE A 60 1.06 -2.50 2.07
C ILE A 60 2.58 -2.30 1.97
N VAL A 61 2.99 -1.09 1.63
CA VAL A 61 4.40 -0.69 1.58
C VAL A 61 4.70 0.34 2.63
N ARG A 62 5.97 0.44 3.01
CA ARG A 62 6.45 1.64 3.69
C ARG A 62 6.42 2.79 2.68
N PHE A 63 5.73 3.86 3.02
CA PHE A 63 5.80 5.10 2.27
C PHE A 63 7.01 5.87 2.81
N LYS A 64 7.85 6.37 1.91
CA LYS A 64 9.01 7.19 2.27
C LYS A 64 8.71 8.59 1.78
N ASP A 65 8.07 9.37 2.63
CA ASP A 65 8.09 10.80 2.46
C ASP A 65 9.54 11.29 2.73
N ARG A 66 10.08 12.07 1.79
CA ARG A 66 11.44 12.62 1.93
C ARG A 66 11.46 13.89 2.77
N THR A 67 10.31 14.52 2.95
CA THR A 67 10.12 15.77 3.70
C THR A 67 9.68 15.52 5.14
N ALA A 68 9.10 14.35 5.43
CA ALA A 68 8.70 13.98 6.78
C ALA A 68 9.90 13.85 7.74
N PRO A 69 9.72 14.22 9.03
CA PRO A 69 10.71 13.99 10.07
C PRO A 69 11.17 12.53 10.09
N LYS A 70 12.46 12.31 10.37
CA LYS A 70 13.01 10.94 10.40
C LYS A 70 12.33 10.06 11.45
N SER A 71 11.67 10.62 12.46
CA SER A 71 10.88 9.94 13.50
C SER A 71 9.54 9.40 13.00
N GLU A 72 9.02 9.91 11.89
CA GLU A 72 7.72 9.53 11.35
C GLU A 72 7.77 8.21 10.58
N VAL A 73 6.63 7.51 10.57
CA VAL A 73 6.46 6.22 9.92
C VAL A 73 5.17 6.19 9.13
N ASP A 74 5.33 6.18 7.81
CA ASP A 74 4.18 6.10 6.91
C ASP A 74 4.08 4.75 6.21
N ILE A 75 2.85 4.33 6.00
CA ILE A 75 2.50 3.18 5.17
C ILE A 75 1.49 3.58 4.10
N ALA A 76 1.54 2.89 2.97
CA ALA A 76 0.57 3.06 1.90
C ALA A 76 0.11 1.71 1.37
N VAL A 77 -1.17 1.60 1.02
CA VAL A 77 -1.67 0.50 0.19
C VAL A 77 -1.60 0.94 -1.26
N LYS A 78 -0.72 0.32 -2.04
CA LYS A 78 -0.55 0.66 -3.45
C LYS A 78 -0.13 -0.56 -4.27
N PRO A 79 -0.32 -0.55 -5.60
CA PRO A 79 0.30 -1.54 -6.46
C PRO A 79 1.83 -1.46 -6.35
N VAL A 80 2.48 -2.60 -6.15
CA VAL A 80 3.93 -2.71 -6.04
C VAL A 80 4.50 -3.29 -7.33
N PHE A 81 5.27 -2.44 -8.03
CA PHE A 81 6.04 -2.81 -9.20
C PHE A 81 7.05 -3.92 -8.86
N GLU A 82 7.33 -4.77 -9.84
CA GLU A 82 7.76 -6.16 -9.70
C GLU A 82 8.89 -6.52 -8.71
N ARG A 83 8.87 -7.81 -8.32
CA ARG A 83 9.74 -8.49 -7.34
C ARG A 83 11.18 -8.72 -7.84
N THR A 84 11.47 -8.58 -9.14
CA THR A 84 12.80 -8.66 -9.77
C THR A 84 12.68 -8.26 -11.25
N LYS A 85 13.57 -7.39 -11.76
CA LYS A 85 13.57 -6.84 -13.15
C LYS A 85 13.64 -7.87 -14.31
N LYS A 86 13.71 -9.17 -14.05
CA LYS A 86 14.16 -10.17 -15.05
C LYS A 86 13.08 -10.76 -15.96
N ASN A 87 11.80 -10.79 -15.56
CA ASN A 87 10.77 -11.52 -16.33
C ASN A 87 9.59 -10.61 -16.66
N GLY A 88 9.63 -9.98 -17.85
CA GLY A 88 8.44 -9.45 -18.52
C GLY A 88 7.51 -8.61 -17.63
N ALA A 89 8.04 -7.51 -17.08
CA ALA A 89 7.26 -6.59 -16.26
C ALA A 89 6.02 -6.13 -17.02
N VAL A 90 4.85 -6.67 -16.67
CA VAL A 90 3.58 -6.08 -17.08
C VAL A 90 3.56 -4.72 -16.41
N ASN A 91 3.87 -3.70 -17.19
CA ASN A 91 4.18 -2.36 -16.73
C ASN A 91 2.98 -1.82 -15.93
N GLN A 92 3.01 -1.94 -14.60
CA GLN A 92 1.87 -1.65 -13.72
C GLN A 92 1.59 -0.13 -13.58
N TYR A 93 2.21 0.69 -14.43
CA TYR A 93 1.85 2.09 -14.67
C TYR A 93 0.35 2.26 -14.90
N TYR A 94 -0.31 1.23 -15.46
CA TYR A 94 -1.75 1.20 -15.68
C TYR A 94 -2.62 1.17 -14.42
N GLY A 95 -2.09 0.79 -13.24
CA GLY A 95 -2.89 0.80 -12.00
C GLY A 95 -3.44 2.19 -11.67
N LYS A 96 -2.60 3.23 -11.91
CA LYS A 96 -3.00 4.64 -11.79
C LYS A 96 -4.11 4.99 -12.78
N PHE A 97 -4.00 4.55 -14.04
CA PHE A 97 -5.01 4.83 -15.06
C PHE A 97 -6.33 4.09 -14.86
N ILE A 98 -6.31 2.93 -14.20
CA ILE A 98 -7.53 2.25 -13.80
C ILE A 98 -8.19 3.01 -12.65
N HIS A 99 -7.38 3.51 -11.71
CA HIS A 99 -7.86 4.27 -10.56
C HIS A 99 -8.46 5.63 -10.96
N GLU A 100 -7.67 6.45 -11.67
CA GLU A 100 -8.00 7.83 -12.04
C GLU A 100 -8.73 7.96 -13.39
N GLY A 101 -8.75 6.88 -14.17
CA GLY A 101 -9.22 6.92 -15.55
C GLY A 101 -8.20 7.55 -16.51
N THR A 102 -8.62 7.73 -17.75
CA THR A 102 -7.88 8.50 -18.77
C THR A 102 -8.85 9.43 -19.49
N ALA A 103 -8.32 10.48 -20.14
CA ALA A 103 -9.11 11.36 -21.01
C ALA A 103 -9.93 10.55 -22.04
N ASP A 104 -11.16 10.99 -22.29
CA ASP A 104 -12.09 10.41 -23.26
C ASP A 104 -12.63 11.53 -24.17
N PRO A 105 -12.33 11.54 -25.49
CA PRO A 105 -11.46 10.60 -26.18
C PRO A 105 -9.99 10.80 -25.82
N ARG A 106 -9.22 9.72 -25.77
CA ARG A 106 -7.78 9.77 -25.64
C ARG A 106 -7.18 10.15 -26.99
N ILE A 107 -6.46 11.27 -27.01
CA ILE A 107 -5.79 11.82 -28.18
C ILE A 107 -4.26 11.89 -27.98
N PRO A 108 -3.45 12.00 -29.05
CA PRO A 108 -2.01 12.17 -28.94
C PRO A 108 -1.64 13.42 -28.14
N ARG A 109 -0.73 13.27 -27.16
CA ARG A 109 -0.30 14.37 -26.27
C ARG A 109 0.76 15.29 -26.88
N LYS A 110 1.56 14.81 -27.83
CA LYS A 110 2.67 15.58 -28.42
C LYS A 110 2.15 16.47 -29.56
N LYS A 111 2.45 17.77 -29.48
CA LYS A 111 2.22 18.74 -30.57
C LYS A 111 2.88 18.21 -31.86
N GLY A 112 2.13 18.18 -32.96
CA GLY A 112 2.57 17.63 -34.25
C GLY A 112 2.42 16.11 -34.42
N LYS A 113 1.97 15.36 -33.40
CA LYS A 113 1.57 13.96 -33.58
C LYS A 113 0.05 13.87 -33.73
N HIS A 114 -0.40 13.27 -34.84
CA HIS A 114 -1.83 13.11 -35.14
C HIS A 114 -2.35 11.70 -34.92
N LEU A 115 -1.46 10.74 -34.57
CA LEU A 115 -1.80 9.33 -34.44
C LEU A 115 -1.25 8.74 -33.14
N LEU A 116 -2.08 7.95 -32.48
CA LEU A 116 -1.70 6.99 -31.46
C LEU A 116 -1.21 5.72 -32.14
N VAL A 117 -0.22 5.08 -31.55
CA VAL A 117 0.38 3.83 -32.07
C VAL A 117 0.22 2.76 -31.01
N PHE A 118 -0.40 1.65 -31.38
CA PHE A 118 -0.58 0.47 -30.55
C PHE A 118 0.07 -0.74 -31.22
N THR A 119 0.41 -1.75 -30.43
CA THR A 119 0.85 -3.06 -30.93
C THR A 119 -0.26 -4.06 -30.66
N ASN A 120 -0.70 -4.78 -31.70
CA ASN A 120 -1.72 -5.83 -31.55
C ASN A 120 -1.10 -7.14 -31.00
N GLU A 121 -1.92 -8.18 -30.82
CA GLU A 121 -1.48 -9.47 -30.28
C GLU A 121 -0.47 -10.20 -31.18
N GLN A 122 -0.47 -9.90 -32.49
CA GLN A 122 0.43 -10.46 -33.49
C GLN A 122 1.74 -9.66 -33.66
N GLY A 123 1.90 -8.55 -32.93
CA GLY A 123 3.10 -7.70 -33.00
C GLY A 123 3.04 -6.57 -34.04
N GLU A 124 1.93 -6.43 -34.76
CA GLU A 124 1.74 -5.40 -35.78
C GLU A 124 1.37 -4.05 -35.17
N LYS A 125 1.77 -2.97 -35.84
CA LYS A 125 1.48 -1.60 -35.39
C LYS A 125 0.14 -1.12 -35.95
N VAL A 126 -0.74 -0.71 -35.06
CA VAL A 126 -2.04 -0.11 -35.39
C VAL A 126 -1.99 1.39 -35.11
N PHE A 127 -2.35 2.20 -36.11
CA PHE A 127 -2.34 3.66 -36.06
C PHE A 127 -3.77 4.20 -36.01
N VAL A 128 -4.11 5.00 -34.99
CA VAL A 128 -5.47 5.55 -34.83
C VAL A 128 -5.43 6.99 -34.37
N ARG A 129 -6.38 7.81 -34.81
CA ARG A 129 -6.46 9.24 -34.46
C ARG A 129 -6.89 9.46 -33.01
N SER A 130 -7.79 8.63 -32.51
CA SER A 130 -8.27 8.67 -31.13
C SER A 130 -8.72 7.28 -30.68
N VAL A 131 -8.77 7.07 -29.36
CA VAL A 131 -9.39 5.89 -28.76
C VAL A 131 -10.26 6.31 -27.59
N LYS A 132 -11.26 5.48 -27.26
CA LYS A 132 -12.07 5.68 -26.08
C LYS A 132 -11.20 5.68 -24.82
N GLY A 133 -11.44 6.64 -23.93
CA GLY A 133 -10.81 6.70 -22.62
C GLY A 133 -11.26 5.58 -21.68
N ILE A 134 -10.51 5.39 -20.60
CA ILE A 134 -10.88 4.48 -19.52
C ILE A 134 -11.62 5.28 -18.46
N LYS A 135 -12.83 4.86 -18.10
CA LYS A 135 -13.56 5.45 -16.97
C LYS A 135 -12.83 5.16 -15.65
N PRO A 136 -12.75 6.13 -14.72
CA PRO A 136 -12.12 5.91 -13.42
C PRO A 136 -12.83 4.82 -12.64
N THR A 137 -12.05 3.97 -11.99
CA THR A 137 -12.52 2.99 -11.02
C THR A 137 -11.71 3.17 -9.73
N PRO A 138 -12.15 4.05 -8.81
CA PRO A 138 -11.33 4.51 -7.70
C PRO A 138 -11.22 3.50 -6.55
N TYR A 139 -10.74 2.28 -6.84
CA TYR A 139 -10.75 1.14 -5.92
C TYR A 139 -9.95 1.34 -4.62
N LEU A 140 -8.85 2.12 -4.66
CA LEU A 140 -8.05 2.45 -3.47
C LEU A 140 -8.78 3.42 -2.55
N GLU A 141 -9.36 4.47 -3.13
CA GLU A 141 -10.11 5.50 -2.42
C GLU A 141 -11.35 4.89 -1.77
N GLN A 142 -12.13 4.12 -2.53
CA GLN A 142 -13.26 3.38 -1.98
C GLN A 142 -12.82 2.51 -0.80
N ALA A 143 -11.71 1.76 -0.94
CA ALA A 143 -11.18 0.92 0.12
C ALA A 143 -10.72 1.72 1.36
N TYR A 144 -10.15 2.90 1.16
CA TYR A 144 -9.81 3.83 2.24
C TYR A 144 -11.06 4.31 2.96
N THR A 145 -12.03 4.89 2.24
CA THR A 145 -13.27 5.44 2.82
C THR A 145 -14.05 4.39 3.59
N ALA A 146 -14.07 3.13 3.12
CA ALA A 146 -14.77 2.05 3.81
C ALA A 146 -14.05 1.53 5.07
N ASN A 147 -12.76 1.79 5.25
CA ASN A 147 -11.96 1.19 6.33
C ASN A 147 -11.24 2.21 7.22
N SER A 148 -11.26 3.50 6.90
CA SER A 148 -10.52 4.54 7.62
C SER A 148 -10.80 4.53 9.12
N GLN A 149 -12.09 4.52 9.50
CA GLN A 149 -12.50 4.48 10.90
C GLN A 149 -12.05 3.18 11.59
N ARG A 150 -12.22 2.03 10.93
CA ARG A 150 -11.79 0.74 11.47
C ARG A 150 -10.28 0.68 11.68
N LEU A 151 -9.51 1.30 10.79
CA LEU A 151 -8.05 1.36 10.88
C LEU A 151 -7.63 2.15 12.12
N ILE A 152 -8.27 3.31 12.36
CA ILE A 152 -8.01 4.16 13.54
C ILE A 152 -8.37 3.40 14.82
N VAL A 153 -9.59 2.84 14.90
CA VAL A 153 -10.06 2.14 16.09
C VAL A 153 -9.19 0.93 16.42
N SER A 154 -8.79 0.14 15.41
CA SER A 154 -7.96 -1.05 15.63
C SER A 154 -6.47 -0.75 15.86
N PHE A 155 -6.02 0.48 15.67
CA PHE A 155 -4.60 0.82 15.80
C PHE A 155 -4.08 0.64 17.22
N GLY A 156 -4.84 1.09 18.24
CA GLY A 156 -4.43 0.98 19.63
C GLY A 156 -4.15 -0.47 20.05
N ASP A 157 -5.09 -1.37 19.76
CA ASP A 157 -4.95 -2.79 20.04
C ASP A 157 -3.80 -3.43 19.26
N ASN A 158 -3.64 -3.05 18.00
CA ASN A 158 -2.55 -3.55 17.17
C ASN A 158 -1.19 -3.05 17.64
N LEU A 159 -1.11 -1.85 18.22
CA LEU A 159 0.11 -1.32 18.83
C LEU A 159 0.45 -2.07 20.11
N ALA A 160 -0.52 -2.26 21.01
CA ALA A 160 -0.31 -3.05 22.24
C ALA A 160 0.23 -4.45 21.93
N ARG A 161 -0.40 -5.15 20.98
CA ARG A 161 0.07 -6.47 20.51
C ARG A 161 1.46 -6.42 19.86
N ALA A 162 1.77 -5.36 19.11
CA ALA A 162 3.08 -5.21 18.49
C ALA A 162 4.19 -5.00 19.52
N VAL A 163 3.93 -4.17 20.55
CA VAL A 163 4.83 -3.92 21.68
C VAL A 163 5.04 -5.20 22.47
N GLU A 164 3.97 -5.87 22.90
CA GLU A 164 4.03 -7.16 23.60
C GLU A 164 4.87 -8.19 22.83
N LYS A 165 4.58 -8.38 21.54
CA LYS A 165 5.31 -9.33 20.70
C LYS A 165 6.79 -8.96 20.57
N PHE A 166 7.10 -7.67 20.47
CA PHE A 166 8.46 -7.19 20.37
C PHE A 166 9.23 -7.41 21.67
N ILE A 167 8.63 -7.12 22.83
CA ILE A 167 9.27 -7.32 24.14
C ILE A 167 9.56 -8.81 24.35
N ASN A 168 8.56 -9.65 24.14
CA ASN A 168 8.66 -11.09 24.36
C ASN A 168 9.73 -11.75 23.46
N LYS A 169 9.97 -11.18 22.28
CA LYS A 169 10.99 -11.65 21.34
C LYS A 169 12.41 -11.20 21.72
N ASN A 170 12.58 -9.96 22.17
CA ASN A 170 13.90 -9.33 22.26
C ASN A 170 14.47 -9.25 23.68
N PHE A 171 13.65 -9.35 24.73
CA PHE A 171 14.11 -9.19 26.11
C PHE A 171 14.09 -10.52 26.88
N LYS A 172 15.18 -10.78 27.62
CA LYS A 172 15.27 -11.89 28.56
C LYS A 172 14.53 -11.51 29.85
N ARG A 173 13.96 -12.52 30.52
CA ARG A 173 13.28 -12.32 31.80
C ARG A 173 14.32 -11.91 32.84
N VAL A 174 14.15 -10.74 33.44
CA VAL A 174 14.87 -10.40 34.67
C VAL A 174 14.12 -11.12 35.78
N VAL A 175 14.68 -12.24 36.24
CA VAL A 175 14.23 -12.88 37.48
C VAL A 175 14.89 -12.06 38.59
N LYS A 176 14.09 -11.40 39.41
CA LYS A 176 14.55 -10.91 40.72
C LYS A 176 14.67 -12.09 41.65
#